data_AF-A0A934J1T2-F1
#
_entry.id   AF-A0A934J1T2-F1
#
_cell.length_a   1.000
_cell.length_b   1.000
_cell.length_c   1.000
_cell.angle_alpha   90.00
_cell.angle_beta   90.00
_cell.angle_gamma   90.00
#
_symmetry.space_group_name_H-M   'P 1'
#
loop_
_entity.id
_entity.type
_entity.pdbx_description
1 polymer ?
#
loop_
_entity_poly.entity_id
_entity_poly.type
_entity_poly.pdbx_seq_one_letter_code
_entity_poly.pdbx_strand_id
1 'polypeptide(L)'
;MQAFTDFRTAVALDDKCHFLAFFERHRLGAIEEKLLEPLSFYGAYTAGKLTQEQYLEQYDDHDAAAREAAAGIDCADAARTSSMIVPLRGQIAQMVYADLMIAYQLGEITAEQQNAAMAYENMIGPLYGEANWPSFVQSASVLARSLIDEANTGDTGYSIFGDDSLGGLGGAGGLIGDGDPYGFYAEGENGFYLQSLIDSSLGVADTILFEMIAQQFGYRRIESATPGESWFRDQLATPTFEPVFDLLDLPGRYEALGMGTRFYAVLGVSMGDEMRLMTFGEGADRMRDGTVTFLVHPPKEGLAIQGYDLVRSQEWWDGATRYEGELVIDTCLGGPCFAMPAALLEALATAPSGTEYRFFFSDQPEGFETVPDDPRVQSGWNYKAVYRREMLAAGS
;
A
#
# COMPACT_ATOMS: atom_id res chain seq x y z
N MET A 1 -3.91 26.57 -12.45
CA MET A 1 -2.62 26.48 -13.14
C MET A 1 -1.45 26.61 -12.17
N GLN A 2 -1.17 27.78 -11.57
CA GLN A 2 -0.02 27.92 -10.64
C GLN A 2 -0.01 26.88 -9.50
N ALA A 3 -1.15 26.65 -8.84
CA ALA A 3 -1.24 25.65 -7.77
C ALA A 3 -0.92 24.21 -8.22
N PHE A 4 -1.29 23.85 -9.46
CA PHE A 4 -0.95 22.54 -10.04
C PHE A 4 0.56 22.46 -10.35
N THR A 5 1.15 23.52 -10.90
CA THR A 5 2.60 23.59 -11.14
C THR A 5 3.41 23.55 -9.84
N ASP A 6 2.98 24.29 -8.80
CA ASP A 6 3.62 24.27 -7.49
C ASP A 6 3.55 22.86 -6.87
N PHE A 7 2.39 22.20 -7.00
CA PHE A 7 2.21 20.81 -6.58
C PHE A 7 3.16 19.86 -7.33
N ARG A 8 3.17 19.86 -8.66
CA ARG A 8 4.09 19.00 -9.45
C ARG A 8 5.56 19.30 -9.13
N THR A 9 5.90 20.57 -8.85
CA THR A 9 7.26 20.95 -8.47
C THR A 9 7.62 20.39 -7.09
N ALA A 10 6.69 20.43 -6.13
CA ALA A 10 6.87 19.83 -4.82
C ALA A 10 6.97 18.29 -4.89
N VAL A 11 6.18 17.64 -5.75
CA VAL A 11 6.27 16.19 -6.02
C VAL A 11 7.63 15.84 -6.63
N ALA A 12 8.06 16.54 -7.67
CA ALA A 12 9.38 16.31 -8.29
C ALA A 12 10.55 16.59 -7.32
N LEU A 13 10.40 17.57 -6.43
CA LEU A 13 11.38 17.83 -5.37
C LEU A 13 11.39 16.70 -4.33
N ASP A 14 10.22 16.16 -3.98
CA ASP A 14 10.10 15.01 -3.10
C ASP A 14 10.66 13.73 -3.73
N ASP A 15 10.44 13.48 -5.02
CA ASP A 15 11.05 12.34 -5.74
C ASP A 15 12.58 12.41 -5.71
N LYS A 16 13.14 13.62 -5.72
CA LYS A 16 14.59 13.87 -5.66
C LYS A 16 15.15 13.74 -4.24
N CYS A 17 14.41 14.19 -3.23
CA CYS A 17 14.94 14.42 -1.88
C CYS A 17 14.28 13.57 -0.77
N HIS A 18 13.19 12.87 -1.08
CA HIS A 18 12.38 12.02 -0.20
C HIS A 18 12.06 12.67 1.15
N PHE A 19 11.39 13.82 1.10
CA PHE A 19 10.98 14.55 2.29
C PHE A 19 9.71 13.97 2.92
N LEU A 20 8.78 13.49 2.10
CA LEU A 20 7.53 12.86 2.50
C LEU A 20 7.76 11.40 2.88
N ALA A 21 7.03 10.97 3.90
CA ALA A 21 6.91 9.55 4.24
C ALA A 21 6.14 8.82 3.12
N PHE A 22 6.30 7.51 3.01
CA PHE A 22 5.66 6.77 1.92
C PHE A 22 4.12 6.79 2.04
N PHE A 23 3.57 6.67 3.25
CA PHE A 23 2.13 6.87 3.49
C PHE A 23 1.63 8.29 3.16
N GLU A 24 2.50 9.31 3.25
CA GLU A 24 2.16 10.67 2.84
C GLU A 24 2.06 10.76 1.30
N ARG A 25 2.98 10.09 0.58
CA ARG A 25 3.00 10.06 -0.88
C ARG A 25 1.75 9.42 -1.48
N HIS A 26 1.14 8.45 -0.81
CA HIS A 26 -0.13 7.85 -1.25
C HIS A 26 -1.31 8.84 -1.31
N ARG A 27 -1.19 10.02 -0.71
CA ARG A 27 -2.21 11.09 -0.79
C ARG A 27 -2.01 12.04 -1.96
N LEU A 28 -0.90 11.94 -2.69
CA LEU A 28 -0.59 12.85 -3.79
C LEU A 28 -1.61 12.75 -4.93
N GLY A 29 -2.10 11.55 -5.25
CA GLY A 29 -3.08 11.34 -6.33
C GLY A 29 -4.39 12.11 -6.12
N ALA A 30 -4.98 12.07 -4.92
CA ALA A 30 -6.20 12.82 -4.62
C ALA A 30 -6.00 14.35 -4.67
N ILE A 31 -4.82 14.82 -4.23
CA ILE A 31 -4.48 16.24 -4.33
C ILE A 31 -4.32 16.63 -5.81
N GLU A 32 -3.65 15.79 -6.59
CA GLU A 32 -3.45 15.98 -8.02
C GLU A 32 -4.78 16.07 -8.77
N GLU A 33 -5.68 15.11 -8.57
CA GLU A 33 -7.00 15.08 -9.22
C GLU A 33 -7.78 16.37 -8.95
N LYS A 34 -7.85 16.80 -7.68
CA LYS A 34 -8.50 18.06 -7.29
C LYS A 34 -7.86 19.29 -7.94
N LEU A 35 -6.56 19.27 -8.19
CA LEU A 35 -5.84 20.37 -8.85
C LEU A 35 -5.94 20.31 -10.38
N LEU A 36 -6.20 19.13 -10.95
CA LEU A 36 -6.48 18.90 -12.37
C LEU A 36 -7.90 19.35 -12.76
N GLU A 37 -8.90 19.05 -11.93
CA GLU A 37 -10.32 19.40 -12.15
C GLU A 37 -10.57 20.81 -12.73
N PRO A 38 -10.00 21.90 -12.17
CA PRO A 38 -10.23 23.25 -12.68
C PRO A 38 -9.43 23.60 -13.95
N LEU A 39 -8.55 22.73 -14.45
CA LEU A 39 -7.71 23.00 -15.61
C LEU A 39 -8.49 22.79 -16.91
N SER A 40 -8.31 23.72 -17.86
CA SER A 40 -9.07 23.71 -19.12
C SER A 40 -8.82 22.50 -19.99
N PHE A 41 -7.60 21.94 -19.97
CA PHE A 41 -7.25 20.75 -20.74
C PHE A 41 -7.87 19.48 -20.14
N TYR A 42 -7.94 19.39 -18.82
CA TYR A 42 -8.65 18.31 -18.13
C TYR A 42 -10.16 18.36 -18.45
N GLY A 43 -10.78 19.54 -18.33
CA GLY A 43 -12.18 19.74 -18.72
C GLY A 43 -12.47 19.48 -20.21
N ALA A 44 -11.47 19.67 -21.09
CA ALA A 44 -11.61 19.33 -22.51
C ALA A 44 -11.48 17.81 -22.75
N TYR A 45 -10.59 17.13 -22.03
CA TYR A 45 -10.44 15.67 -22.06
C TYR A 45 -11.70 14.97 -21.54
N THR A 46 -12.20 15.34 -20.35
CA THR A 46 -13.42 14.75 -19.77
C THR A 46 -14.67 15.00 -20.64
N ALA A 47 -14.69 16.09 -21.40
CA ALA A 47 -15.74 16.39 -22.39
C ALA A 47 -15.54 15.70 -23.75
N GLY A 48 -14.54 14.83 -23.91
CA GLY A 48 -14.22 14.13 -25.16
C GLY A 48 -13.72 15.02 -26.30
N LYS A 49 -13.25 16.24 -25.98
CA LYS A 49 -12.74 17.23 -26.95
C LYS A 49 -11.24 17.09 -27.20
N LEU A 50 -10.52 16.40 -26.31
CA LEU A 50 -9.14 15.98 -26.49
C LEU A 50 -9.08 14.46 -26.56
N THR A 51 -8.20 13.95 -27.40
CA THR A 51 -7.75 12.54 -27.34
C THR A 51 -6.91 12.31 -26.09
N GLN A 52 -6.74 11.04 -25.70
CA GLN A 52 -5.84 10.68 -24.60
C GLN A 52 -4.41 11.13 -24.88
N GLU A 53 -3.91 11.01 -26.11
CA GLU A 53 -2.55 11.44 -26.45
C GLU A 53 -2.37 12.96 -26.27
N GLN A 54 -3.35 13.76 -26.70
CA GLN A 54 -3.32 15.23 -26.54
C GLN A 54 -3.46 15.69 -25.08
N TYR A 55 -4.17 14.90 -24.26
CA TYR A 55 -4.25 15.12 -22.83
C TYR A 55 -2.89 14.85 -22.17
N LEU A 56 -2.29 13.69 -22.47
CA LEU A 56 -1.00 13.28 -21.94
C LEU A 56 0.11 14.24 -22.36
N GLU A 57 0.15 14.70 -23.61
CA GLU A 57 1.13 15.69 -24.07
C GLU A 57 1.09 16.98 -23.24
N GLN A 58 -0.10 17.53 -23.00
CA GLN A 58 -0.25 18.75 -22.18
C GLN A 58 0.09 18.51 -20.71
N TYR A 59 -0.24 17.32 -20.18
CA TYR A 59 0.13 16.93 -18.83
C TYR A 59 1.66 16.80 -18.69
N ASP A 60 2.31 16.14 -19.64
CA ASP A 60 3.76 15.92 -19.67
C ASP A 60 4.54 17.22 -19.79
N ASP A 61 4.03 18.21 -20.56
CA ASP A 61 4.63 19.54 -20.64
C ASP A 61 4.64 20.24 -19.26
N HIS A 62 3.55 20.12 -18.50
CA HIS A 62 3.48 20.68 -17.15
C HIS A 62 4.40 19.94 -16.17
N ASP A 63 4.46 18.62 -16.27
CA ASP A 63 5.34 17.79 -15.46
C ASP A 63 6.83 18.06 -15.74
N ALA A 64 7.20 18.19 -17.02
CA ALA A 64 8.56 18.51 -17.43
C ALA A 64 9.01 19.88 -16.89
N ALA A 65 8.16 20.90 -16.98
CA ALA A 65 8.44 22.23 -16.42
C ALA A 65 8.61 22.20 -14.90
N ALA A 66 7.79 21.39 -14.20
CA ALA A 66 7.91 21.21 -12.76
C ALA A 66 9.20 20.48 -12.36
N ARG A 67 9.60 19.43 -13.11
CA ARG A 67 10.87 18.74 -12.92
C ARG A 67 12.07 19.66 -13.15
N GLU A 68 12.03 20.52 -14.15
CA GLU A 68 13.07 21.53 -14.38
C GLU A 68 13.18 22.52 -13.22
N ALA A 69 12.04 23.01 -12.70
CA ALA A 69 12.02 23.89 -11.54
C ALA A 69 12.59 23.21 -10.28
N ALA A 70 12.21 21.96 -10.02
CA ALA A 70 12.70 21.18 -8.88
C ALA A 70 14.20 20.84 -9.00
N ALA A 71 14.70 20.59 -10.22
CA ALA A 71 16.12 20.31 -10.46
C ALA A 71 17.04 21.43 -9.95
N GLY A 72 16.59 22.69 -10.05
CA GLY A 72 17.29 23.88 -9.57
C GLY A 72 17.26 24.11 -8.05
N ILE A 73 16.61 23.25 -7.28
CA ILE A 73 16.52 23.35 -5.81
C ILE A 73 17.45 22.29 -5.19
N ASP A 74 18.38 22.73 -4.35
CA ASP A 74 19.23 21.83 -3.55
C ASP A 74 18.41 21.23 -2.40
N CYS A 75 18.48 19.91 -2.19
CA CYS A 75 17.82 19.24 -1.06
C CYS A 75 18.29 19.78 0.30
N ALA A 76 19.50 20.34 0.36
CA ALA A 76 20.05 20.97 1.57
C ALA A 76 19.57 22.41 1.80
N ASP A 77 18.93 23.07 0.82
CA ASP A 77 18.38 24.43 0.97
C ASP A 77 17.04 24.37 1.72
N ALA A 78 17.13 24.30 3.05
CA ALA A 78 15.98 24.18 3.93
C ALA A 78 14.91 25.27 3.71
N ALA A 79 15.29 26.49 3.30
CA ALA A 79 14.34 27.56 3.07
C ALA A 79 13.50 27.30 1.81
N ARG A 80 14.16 26.93 0.70
CA ARG A 80 13.47 26.62 -0.56
C ARG A 80 12.66 25.34 -0.46
N THR A 81 13.23 24.27 0.12
CA THR A 81 12.55 22.99 0.24
C THR A 81 11.34 23.08 1.16
N SER A 82 11.46 23.73 2.32
CA SER A 82 10.33 23.93 3.24
C SER A 82 9.19 24.73 2.61
N SER A 83 9.49 25.72 1.76
CA SER A 83 8.46 26.53 1.10
C SER A 83 7.55 25.74 0.15
N MET A 84 8.04 24.61 -0.36
CA MET A 84 7.28 23.72 -1.27
C MET A 84 6.68 22.53 -0.52
N ILE A 85 7.47 21.89 0.34
CA ILE A 85 7.08 20.63 1.00
C ILE A 85 6.12 20.87 2.16
N VAL A 86 6.30 21.92 2.97
CA VAL A 86 5.43 22.14 4.14
C VAL A 86 3.97 22.38 3.75
N PRO A 87 3.65 23.22 2.73
CA PRO A 87 2.26 23.36 2.27
C PRO A 87 1.65 22.06 1.74
N LEU A 88 2.44 21.25 1.02
CA LEU A 88 2.01 19.95 0.52
C LEU A 88 1.70 18.99 1.67
N ARG A 89 2.64 18.85 2.62
CA ARG A 89 2.45 18.07 3.85
C ARG A 89 1.24 18.56 4.65
N GLY A 90 0.98 19.85 4.70
CA GLY A 90 -0.18 20.40 5.40
C GLY A 90 -1.53 19.94 4.82
N GLN A 91 -1.62 19.74 3.50
CA GLN A 91 -2.81 19.18 2.84
C GLN A 91 -2.90 17.67 3.07
N ILE A 92 -1.79 16.95 2.92
CA ILE A 92 -1.71 15.50 3.17
C ILE A 92 -2.10 15.17 4.61
N ALA A 93 -1.59 15.95 5.57
CA ALA A 93 -1.83 15.74 6.99
C ALA A 93 -3.31 15.82 7.36
N GLN A 94 -4.09 16.68 6.70
CA GLN A 94 -5.53 16.73 6.93
C GLN A 94 -6.22 15.42 6.53
N MET A 95 -5.82 14.81 5.40
CA MET A 95 -6.37 13.54 4.92
C MET A 95 -5.97 12.39 5.85
N VAL A 96 -4.65 12.24 6.10
CA VAL A 96 -4.14 11.18 6.98
C VAL A 96 -4.76 11.27 8.38
N TYR A 97 -4.86 12.47 8.95
CA TYR A 97 -5.46 12.66 10.27
C TYR A 97 -6.96 12.37 10.28
N ALA A 98 -7.68 12.64 9.18
CA ALA A 98 -9.10 12.24 9.05
C ALA A 98 -9.25 10.71 9.02
N ASP A 99 -8.41 9.98 8.29
CA ASP A 99 -8.41 8.51 8.29
C ASP A 99 -8.10 7.95 9.68
N LEU A 100 -7.11 8.52 10.37
CA LEU A 100 -6.81 8.13 11.75
C LEU A 100 -8.03 8.37 12.65
N MET A 101 -8.74 9.51 12.54
CA MET A 101 -9.98 9.72 13.30
C MET A 101 -11.03 8.65 13.01
N ILE A 102 -11.21 8.25 11.74
CA ILE A 102 -12.15 7.19 11.35
C ILE A 102 -11.73 5.86 11.98
N ALA A 103 -10.45 5.49 11.86
CA ALA A 103 -9.89 4.28 12.46
C ALA A 103 -10.09 4.24 13.98
N TYR A 104 -9.88 5.36 14.69
CA TYR A 104 -10.14 5.48 16.13
C TYR A 104 -11.63 5.40 16.49
N GLN A 105 -12.51 5.98 15.67
CA GLN A 105 -13.93 6.10 15.98
C GLN A 105 -14.71 4.83 15.66
N LEU A 106 -14.38 4.17 14.55
CA LEU A 106 -15.15 3.09 13.97
C LEU A 106 -14.37 1.77 13.83
N GLY A 107 -13.04 1.81 13.90
CA GLY A 107 -12.17 0.64 13.81
C GLY A 107 -11.70 0.13 15.18
N GLU A 108 -11.28 -1.14 15.21
CA GLU A 108 -10.59 -1.71 16.37
C GLU A 108 -9.08 -1.54 16.21
N ILE A 109 -8.57 -0.39 16.70
CA ILE A 109 -7.14 -0.11 16.70
C ILE A 109 -6.41 -0.78 17.87
N THR A 110 -5.26 -1.37 17.58
CA THR A 110 -4.33 -1.95 18.56
C THR A 110 -3.52 -0.87 19.26
N ALA A 111 -2.86 -1.22 20.38
CA ALA A 111 -1.97 -0.30 21.09
C ALA A 111 -0.78 0.16 20.22
N GLU A 112 -0.27 -0.69 19.34
CA GLU A 112 0.79 -0.31 18.41
C GLU A 112 0.32 0.69 17.35
N GLN A 113 -0.86 0.47 16.77
CA GLN A 113 -1.48 1.43 15.85
C GLN A 113 -1.75 2.77 16.53
N GLN A 114 -2.17 2.76 17.81
CA GLN A 114 -2.33 3.98 18.59
C GLN A 114 -1.01 4.74 18.77
N ASN A 115 0.06 4.03 19.14
CA ASN A 115 1.39 4.63 19.27
C ASN A 115 1.90 5.19 17.93
N ALA A 116 1.63 4.49 16.83
CA ALA A 116 1.98 4.93 15.49
C ALA A 116 1.23 6.22 15.09
N ALA A 117 -0.08 6.27 15.32
CA ALA A 117 -0.91 7.45 15.10
C ALA A 117 -0.43 8.65 15.94
N MET A 118 -0.11 8.42 17.22
CA MET A 118 0.44 9.46 18.10
C MET A 118 1.83 9.95 17.64
N ALA A 119 2.68 9.06 17.13
CA ALA A 119 3.97 9.47 16.58
C ALA A 119 3.79 10.37 15.35
N TYR A 120 2.83 10.05 14.47
CA TYR A 120 2.46 10.91 13.36
C TYR A 120 1.93 12.27 13.81
N GLU A 121 1.00 12.29 14.79
CA GLU A 121 0.49 13.52 15.38
C GLU A 121 1.62 14.43 15.90
N ASN A 122 2.58 13.85 16.63
CA ASN A 122 3.76 14.56 17.13
C ASN A 122 4.67 15.09 16.01
N MET A 123 4.71 14.40 14.86
CA MET A 123 5.48 14.84 13.69
C MET A 123 4.85 16.08 13.03
N ILE A 124 3.51 16.10 12.88
CA ILE A 124 2.81 17.19 12.19
C ILE A 124 2.42 18.35 13.10
N GLY A 125 2.26 18.13 14.41
CA GLY A 125 1.85 19.14 15.38
C GLY A 125 2.67 20.44 15.33
N PRO A 126 4.02 20.38 15.25
CA PRO A 126 4.87 21.57 15.12
C PRO A 126 4.58 22.44 13.88
N LEU A 127 3.99 21.88 12.82
CA LEU A 127 3.66 22.64 11.60
C LEU A 127 2.53 23.65 11.83
N TYR A 128 1.63 23.35 12.77
CA TYR A 128 0.45 24.18 13.07
C TYR A 128 0.66 25.05 14.31
N GLY A 129 1.45 24.56 15.28
CA GLY A 129 1.65 25.21 16.58
C GLY A 129 0.38 25.22 17.44
N GLU A 130 0.51 25.63 18.71
CA GLU A 130 -0.59 25.56 19.69
C GLU A 130 -1.84 26.34 19.27
N ALA A 131 -1.67 27.46 18.56
CA ALA A 131 -2.78 28.33 18.16
C ALA A 131 -3.61 27.77 16.99
N ASN A 132 -2.99 27.10 16.01
CA ASN A 132 -3.70 26.60 14.83
C ASN A 132 -4.05 25.11 14.91
N TRP A 133 -3.45 24.36 15.85
CA TRP A 133 -3.75 22.94 16.06
C TRP A 133 -5.25 22.66 16.24
N PRO A 134 -6.02 23.39 17.08
CA PRO A 134 -7.45 23.13 17.21
C PRO A 134 -8.24 23.32 15.91
N SER A 135 -7.88 24.30 15.10
CA SER A 135 -8.52 24.54 13.80
C SER A 135 -8.20 23.43 12.80
N PHE A 136 -6.95 22.95 12.77
CA PHE A 136 -6.55 21.80 11.97
C PHE A 136 -7.35 20.55 12.34
N VAL A 137 -7.41 20.20 13.63
CA VAL A 137 -8.17 19.05 14.14
C VAL A 137 -9.65 19.17 13.78
N GLN A 138 -10.24 20.36 13.88
CA GLN A 138 -11.62 20.60 13.47
C GLN A 138 -11.83 20.38 11.96
N SER A 139 -10.91 20.84 11.11
CA SER A 139 -10.96 20.63 9.66
C SER A 139 -10.83 19.16 9.28
N ALA A 140 -9.95 18.41 9.95
CA ALA A 140 -9.83 16.96 9.75
C ALA A 140 -11.08 16.21 10.23
N SER A 141 -11.68 16.61 11.35
CA SER A 141 -12.93 16.01 11.86
C SER A 141 -14.12 16.24 10.92
N VAL A 142 -14.21 17.41 10.28
CA VAL A 142 -15.24 17.67 9.25
C VAL A 142 -15.03 16.76 8.04
N LEU A 143 -13.78 16.58 7.59
CA LEU A 143 -13.47 15.68 6.48
C LEU A 143 -13.83 14.22 6.82
N ALA A 144 -13.41 13.74 8.00
CA ALA A 144 -13.74 12.39 8.46
C ALA A 144 -15.25 12.12 8.47
N ARG A 145 -16.05 13.08 8.97
CA ARG A 145 -17.51 12.98 8.94
C ARG A 145 -18.07 12.96 7.52
N SER A 146 -17.56 13.79 6.61
CA SER A 146 -17.97 13.78 5.21
C SER A 146 -17.76 12.41 4.57
N LEU A 147 -16.59 11.81 4.78
CA LEU A 147 -16.27 10.48 4.25
C LEU A 147 -17.20 9.40 4.81
N ILE A 148 -17.50 9.45 6.12
CA ILE A 148 -18.46 8.54 6.74
C ILE A 148 -19.87 8.74 6.17
N ASP A 149 -20.33 9.98 6.00
CA ASP A 149 -21.65 10.30 5.45
C ASP A 149 -21.77 9.85 3.98
N GLU A 150 -20.71 10.03 3.18
CA GLU A 150 -20.61 9.56 1.80
C GLU A 150 -20.66 8.03 1.72
N ALA A 151 -19.92 7.33 2.58
CA ALA A 151 -19.94 5.87 2.64
C ALA A 151 -21.33 5.32 3.02
N ASN A 152 -21.97 5.91 4.03
CA ASN A 152 -23.35 5.57 4.41
C ASN A 152 -24.37 5.85 3.29
N THR A 153 -24.16 6.92 2.51
CA THR A 153 -24.99 7.21 1.34
C THR A 153 -24.75 6.17 0.23
N GLY A 154 -23.50 5.74 0.02
CA GLY A 154 -23.12 4.63 -0.85
C GLY A 154 -23.91 3.37 -0.55
N ASP A 155 -23.94 2.98 0.72
CA ASP A 155 -24.62 1.78 1.21
C ASP A 155 -26.16 1.84 1.09
N THR A 156 -26.73 3.04 1.08
CA THR A 156 -28.19 3.24 1.04
C THR A 156 -28.73 3.61 -0.35
N GLY A 157 -27.87 4.07 -1.27
CA GLY A 157 -28.26 4.71 -2.52
C GLY A 157 -27.76 4.04 -3.82
N TYR A 158 -26.68 3.26 -3.78
CA TYR A 158 -26.11 2.63 -4.98
C TYR A 158 -26.29 1.12 -4.97
N SER A 159 -26.92 0.59 -6.02
CA SER A 159 -26.87 -0.83 -6.33
C SER A 159 -25.40 -1.25 -6.50
N ILE A 160 -25.01 -2.40 -5.94
CA ILE A 160 -23.69 -3.03 -6.13
C ILE A 160 -23.38 -3.30 -7.63
N PHE A 161 -24.35 -3.06 -8.53
CA PHE A 161 -24.24 -3.19 -9.99
C PHE A 161 -24.29 -1.83 -10.75
N GLY A 162 -24.06 -0.70 -10.07
CA GLY A 162 -24.03 0.63 -10.69
C GLY A 162 -22.64 1.00 -11.23
N ASP A 163 -22.59 1.45 -12.49
CA ASP A 163 -21.40 1.69 -13.34
C ASP A 163 -20.47 2.84 -12.92
N ASP A 164 -20.70 3.50 -11.78
CA ASP A 164 -19.86 4.62 -11.30
C ASP A 164 -18.97 4.19 -10.12
N SER A 165 -18.23 3.10 -10.32
CA SER A 165 -17.42 2.47 -9.26
C SER A 165 -16.17 3.28 -8.91
N LEU A 166 -16.08 3.65 -7.62
CA LEU A 166 -14.87 3.70 -6.79
C LEU A 166 -13.69 4.62 -7.20
N GLY A 167 -13.81 5.41 -8.27
CA GLY A 167 -12.73 6.30 -8.74
C GLY A 167 -12.39 7.50 -7.83
N GLY A 168 -13.22 7.82 -6.82
CA GLY A 168 -13.08 9.04 -6.01
C GLY A 168 -12.56 8.84 -4.57
N LEU A 169 -12.35 7.61 -4.11
CA LEU A 169 -11.73 7.32 -2.80
C LEU A 169 -10.22 7.10 -2.95
N GLY A 170 -9.58 7.95 -3.77
CA GLY A 170 -8.19 7.90 -4.21
C GLY A 170 -7.17 7.94 -3.07
N GLY A 171 -6.97 6.80 -2.43
CA GLY A 171 -5.75 6.42 -1.73
C GLY A 171 -5.34 5.06 -2.25
N ALA A 172 -4.78 5.01 -3.47
CA ALA A 172 -4.11 3.80 -3.94
C ALA A 172 -2.91 3.56 -3.04
N GLY A 173 -3.09 2.70 -2.03
CA GLY A 173 -2.15 2.44 -0.94
C GLY A 173 -2.77 1.50 0.08
N GLY A 174 -3.31 0.41 -0.44
CA GLY A 174 -4.11 -0.56 0.29
C GLY A 174 -4.93 -1.28 -0.74
N LEU A 175 -4.32 -2.25 -1.42
CA LEU A 175 -5.08 -3.49 -1.58
C LEU A 175 -5.54 -3.78 -0.16
N ILE A 176 -6.85 -3.63 0.05
CA ILE A 176 -7.61 -4.33 1.07
C ILE A 176 -6.90 -5.66 1.29
N GLY A 177 -6.77 -6.16 2.52
CA GLY A 177 -6.34 -7.55 2.70
C GLY A 177 -7.27 -8.43 1.87
N ASP A 178 -6.86 -8.76 0.65
CA ASP A 178 -7.71 -9.34 -0.39
C ASP A 178 -7.59 -10.88 -0.23
N GLY A 179 -7.67 -11.25 1.06
CA GLY A 179 -7.40 -12.53 1.67
C GLY A 179 -8.34 -12.81 2.84
N ASP A 180 -9.43 -12.05 3.04
CA ASP A 180 -10.56 -12.51 3.86
C ASP A 180 -11.70 -13.06 2.98
N PRO A 181 -11.75 -14.40 2.78
CA PRO A 181 -12.80 -15.06 2.02
C PRO A 181 -14.16 -15.15 2.74
N TYR A 182 -14.36 -14.58 3.94
CA TYR A 182 -15.64 -14.61 4.68
C TYR A 182 -16.43 -13.28 4.67
N GLY A 183 -15.93 -12.20 4.06
CA GLY A 183 -16.50 -10.86 4.26
C GLY A 183 -16.95 -10.07 3.02
N PHE A 184 -17.07 -10.66 1.82
CA PHE A 184 -17.57 -9.92 0.64
C PHE A 184 -19.07 -9.53 0.74
N TYR A 185 -19.78 -10.15 1.67
CA TYR A 185 -20.98 -9.57 2.24
C TYR A 185 -20.55 -8.91 3.54
N ALA A 186 -20.98 -7.68 3.76
CA ALA A 186 -21.06 -7.10 5.08
C ALA A 186 -21.79 -8.08 6.05
N GLU A 187 -21.06 -9.05 6.59
CA GLU A 187 -21.51 -9.85 7.73
C GLU A 187 -21.22 -9.03 8.98
N GLY A 188 -22.00 -7.94 9.12
CA GLY A 188 -21.86 -6.96 10.18
C GLY A 188 -22.98 -5.92 10.13
N GLU A 189 -23.07 -5.06 11.14
CA GLU A 189 -24.06 -3.96 11.17
C GLU A 189 -23.75 -2.86 10.12
N ASN A 190 -22.54 -2.83 9.57
CA ASN A 190 -22.06 -1.84 8.60
C ASN A 190 -22.28 -2.32 7.16
N GLY A 191 -22.60 -1.43 6.22
CA GLY A 191 -22.64 -1.78 4.79
C GLY A 191 -21.25 -1.89 4.15
N PHE A 192 -21.20 -2.26 2.86
CA PHE A 192 -19.96 -2.51 2.11
C PHE A 192 -19.05 -1.27 2.03
N TYR A 193 -19.63 -0.11 1.72
CA TYR A 193 -18.86 1.13 1.56
C TYR A 193 -18.31 1.61 2.91
N LEU A 194 -19.11 1.54 3.98
CA LEU A 194 -18.64 1.90 5.31
C LEU A 194 -17.53 0.96 5.81
N GLN A 195 -17.67 -0.34 5.60
CA GLN A 195 -16.64 -1.31 5.99
C GLN A 195 -15.33 -1.07 5.21
N SER A 196 -15.42 -0.84 3.89
CA SER A 196 -14.26 -0.52 3.05
C SER A 196 -13.53 0.75 3.53
N LEU A 197 -14.28 1.77 3.96
CA LEU A 197 -13.71 2.99 4.53
C LEU A 197 -12.97 2.71 5.85
N ILE A 198 -13.56 1.88 6.73
CA ILE A 198 -12.94 1.49 8.01
C ILE A 198 -11.63 0.73 7.74
N ASP A 199 -11.65 -0.26 6.84
CA ASP A 199 -10.48 -1.08 6.52
C ASP A 199 -9.36 -0.25 5.87
N SER A 200 -9.71 0.65 4.94
CA SER A 200 -8.76 1.59 4.35
C SER A 200 -8.15 2.52 5.41
N SER A 201 -8.97 3.02 6.34
CA SER A 201 -8.52 3.89 7.43
C SER A 201 -7.59 3.16 8.41
N LEU A 202 -7.86 1.88 8.71
CA LEU A 202 -6.96 1.03 9.48
C LEU A 202 -5.63 0.79 8.75
N GLY A 203 -5.67 0.60 7.43
CA GLY A 203 -4.48 0.45 6.58
C GLY A 203 -3.52 1.63 6.64
N VAL A 204 -4.01 2.85 6.88
CA VAL A 204 -3.16 4.03 7.13
C VAL A 204 -2.34 3.86 8.40
N ALA A 205 -2.98 3.45 9.51
CA ALA A 205 -2.27 3.21 10.76
C ALA A 205 -1.24 2.08 10.63
N ASP A 206 -1.57 1.02 9.88
CA ASP A 206 -0.67 -0.10 9.59
C ASP A 206 0.56 0.36 8.79
N THR A 207 0.36 1.24 7.81
CA THR A 207 1.44 1.77 6.99
C THR A 207 2.37 2.68 7.79
N ILE A 208 1.82 3.54 8.66
CA ILE A 208 2.62 4.38 9.58
C ILE A 208 3.43 3.47 10.52
N LEU A 209 2.80 2.45 11.10
CA LEU A 209 3.48 1.48 11.97
C LEU A 209 4.63 0.78 11.23
N PHE A 210 4.39 0.28 10.02
CA PHE A 210 5.42 -0.37 9.22
C PHE A 210 6.61 0.54 8.95
N GLU A 211 6.37 1.80 8.57
CA GLU A 211 7.45 2.76 8.34
C GLU A 211 8.26 3.06 9.60
N MET A 212 7.58 3.20 10.75
CA MET A 212 8.27 3.39 12.03
C MET A 212 9.15 2.20 12.38
N ILE A 213 8.64 0.98 12.21
CA ILE A 213 9.43 -0.24 12.42
C ILE A 213 10.60 -0.29 11.42
N ALA A 214 10.36 -0.08 10.14
CA ALA A 214 11.41 -0.06 9.12
C ALA A 214 12.53 0.92 9.50
N GLN A 215 12.19 2.13 9.95
CA GLN A 215 13.14 3.14 10.41
C GLN A 215 13.93 2.71 11.64
N GLN A 216 13.28 2.07 12.63
CA GLN A 216 13.96 1.52 13.81
C GLN A 216 15.02 0.49 13.43
N PHE A 217 14.79 -0.27 12.35
CA PHE A 217 15.71 -1.25 11.81
C PHE A 217 16.64 -0.70 10.71
N GLY A 218 16.72 0.62 10.56
CA GLY A 218 17.68 1.27 9.68
C GLY A 218 17.26 1.33 8.21
N TYR A 219 15.98 1.11 7.92
CA TYR A 219 15.43 1.19 6.57
C TYR A 219 14.56 2.43 6.38
N ARG A 220 14.40 2.83 5.12
CA ARG A 220 13.34 3.72 4.65
C ARG A 220 12.49 2.97 3.65
N ARG A 221 11.18 3.15 3.72
CA ARG A 221 10.29 2.71 2.66
C ARG A 221 10.28 3.79 1.58
N ILE A 222 10.52 3.40 0.33
CA ILE A 222 10.46 4.30 -0.82
C ILE A 222 9.69 3.67 -1.96
N GLU A 223 9.28 4.52 -2.89
CA GLU A 223 8.69 4.13 -4.16
C GLU A 223 9.63 4.59 -5.28
N SER A 224 10.06 3.68 -6.15
CA SER A 224 10.86 4.03 -7.33
C SER A 224 10.02 3.87 -8.59
N ALA A 225 9.85 4.94 -9.36
CA ALA A 225 9.24 4.85 -10.69
C ALA A 225 10.19 4.13 -11.66
N THR A 226 9.62 3.26 -12.49
CA THR A 226 10.35 2.64 -13.60
C THR A 226 10.38 3.61 -14.78
N PRO A 227 11.55 3.97 -15.32
CA PRO A 227 11.61 4.83 -16.49
C PRO A 227 10.84 4.22 -17.68
N GLY A 228 9.81 4.94 -18.15
CA GLY A 228 9.03 4.54 -19.33
C GLY A 228 7.88 3.56 -19.05
N GLU A 229 7.64 3.17 -17.80
CA GLU A 229 6.49 2.34 -17.43
C GLU A 229 5.60 3.03 -16.39
N SER A 230 4.34 2.62 -16.32
CA SER A 230 3.33 3.18 -15.40
C SER A 230 3.33 2.53 -14.02
N TRP A 231 4.28 1.64 -13.73
CA TRP A 231 4.37 0.92 -12.45
C TRP A 231 5.56 1.39 -11.62
N PHE A 232 5.42 1.24 -10.31
CA PHE A 232 6.40 1.62 -9.32
C PHE A 232 6.90 0.40 -8.54
N ARG A 233 8.16 0.42 -8.10
CA ARG A 233 8.69 -0.52 -7.11
C ARG A 233 8.53 0.05 -5.71
N ASP A 234 7.79 -0.65 -4.88
CA ASP A 234 7.84 -0.45 -3.43
C ASP A 234 9.10 -1.09 -2.90
N GLN A 235 9.93 -0.36 -2.14
CA GLN A 235 11.22 -0.85 -1.69
C GLN A 235 11.48 -0.50 -0.23
N LEU A 236 12.23 -1.38 0.46
CA LEU A 236 13.01 -0.99 1.62
C LEU A 236 14.41 -0.61 1.13
N ALA A 237 14.84 0.58 1.50
CA ALA A 237 16.14 1.15 1.16
C ALA A 237 16.90 1.55 2.42
N THR A 238 18.21 1.74 2.30
CA THR A 238 19.04 2.31 3.36
C THR A 238 18.64 3.78 3.63
N PRO A 239 19.14 4.42 4.71
CA PRO A 239 18.86 5.84 4.96
C PRO A 239 19.43 6.78 3.88
N THR A 240 20.36 6.28 3.05
CA THR A 240 20.93 6.97 1.89
C THR A 240 20.25 6.55 0.57
N PHE A 241 19.09 5.90 0.65
CA PHE A 241 18.24 5.50 -0.49
C PHE A 241 18.84 4.44 -1.42
N GLU A 242 19.75 3.61 -0.91
CA GLU A 242 20.21 2.43 -1.65
C GLU A 242 19.19 1.30 -1.47
N PRO A 243 18.63 0.71 -2.54
CA PRO A 243 17.60 -0.32 -2.44
C PRO A 243 18.17 -1.60 -1.80
N VAL A 244 17.41 -2.19 -0.88
CA VAL A 244 17.77 -3.43 -0.17
C VAL A 244 16.81 -4.55 -0.50
N PHE A 245 15.50 -4.28 -0.44
CA PHE A 245 14.43 -5.22 -0.80
C PHE A 245 13.40 -4.55 -1.70
N ASP A 246 12.98 -5.25 -2.75
CA ASP A 246 11.73 -4.98 -3.45
C ASP A 246 10.59 -5.65 -2.69
N LEU A 247 9.55 -4.90 -2.31
CA LEU A 247 8.39 -5.40 -1.58
C LEU A 247 7.35 -5.95 -2.55
N LEU A 248 7.18 -7.27 -2.55
CA LEU A 248 6.24 -7.97 -3.43
C LEU A 248 4.82 -7.97 -2.91
N ASP A 249 4.65 -7.92 -1.60
CA ASP A 249 3.36 -7.75 -0.95
C ASP A 249 3.45 -6.59 0.05
N LEU A 250 2.33 -5.92 0.29
CA LEU A 250 2.28 -4.81 1.23
C LEU A 250 2.36 -5.33 2.68
N PRO A 251 2.90 -4.53 3.61
CA PRO A 251 2.79 -4.85 5.03
C PRO A 251 1.33 -5.08 5.39
N GLY A 252 1.01 -6.28 5.85
CA GLY A 252 -0.35 -6.70 6.18
C GLY A 252 -0.45 -7.28 7.58
N ARG A 253 -1.68 -7.33 8.10
CA ARG A 253 -2.02 -8.03 9.34
C ARG A 253 -2.49 -9.43 9.02
N TYR A 254 -1.81 -10.41 9.57
CA TYR A 254 -2.07 -11.83 9.32
C TYR A 254 -2.36 -12.56 10.62
N GLU A 255 -3.07 -13.66 10.51
CA GLU A 255 -3.30 -14.59 11.61
C GLU A 255 -2.78 -15.96 11.22
N ALA A 256 -2.04 -16.61 12.11
CA ALA A 256 -1.65 -17.99 11.89
C ALA A 256 -2.81 -18.92 12.18
N LEU A 257 -2.89 -20.00 11.39
CA LEU A 257 -3.79 -21.11 11.65
C LEU A 257 -3.49 -21.68 13.04
N GLY A 258 -4.51 -21.74 13.90
CA GLY A 258 -4.37 -22.21 15.28
C GLY A 258 -4.05 -21.12 16.30
N MET A 259 -3.55 -19.96 15.85
CA MET A 259 -3.46 -18.76 16.69
C MET A 259 -4.78 -18.00 16.66
N GLY A 260 -5.08 -17.29 17.74
CA GLY A 260 -6.20 -16.34 17.84
C GLY A 260 -5.69 -14.91 17.97
N THR A 261 -4.53 -14.60 17.39
CA THR A 261 -3.90 -13.28 17.50
C THR A 261 -3.23 -12.92 16.18
N ARG A 262 -3.49 -11.71 15.70
CA ARG A 262 -2.88 -11.17 14.48
C ARG A 262 -1.48 -10.63 14.75
N PHE A 263 -0.60 -10.70 13.75
CA PHE A 263 0.72 -10.09 13.71
C PHE A 263 0.95 -9.47 12.33
N TYR A 264 2.02 -8.70 12.16
CA TYR A 264 2.31 -8.12 10.85
C TYR A 264 3.39 -8.89 10.11
N ALA A 265 3.28 -8.94 8.78
CA ALA A 265 4.36 -9.42 7.94
C ALA A 265 4.44 -8.65 6.61
N VAL A 266 5.56 -8.78 5.93
CA VAL A 266 5.78 -8.26 4.58
C VAL A 266 6.65 -9.22 3.79
N LEU A 267 6.34 -9.42 2.52
CA LEU A 267 7.14 -10.24 1.61
C LEU A 267 8.06 -9.35 0.76
N GLY A 268 9.36 -9.58 0.84
CA GLY A 268 10.36 -8.84 0.07
C GLY A 268 11.32 -9.76 -0.69
N VAL A 269 11.90 -9.25 -1.76
CA VAL A 269 12.99 -9.89 -2.51
C VAL A 269 14.21 -8.99 -2.43
N SER A 270 15.32 -9.54 -1.94
CA SER A 270 16.56 -8.78 -1.86
C SER A 270 17.10 -8.47 -3.26
N MET A 271 18.01 -7.51 -3.35
CA MET A 271 18.72 -7.24 -4.61
C MET A 271 19.55 -8.45 -5.11
N GLY A 272 19.77 -9.46 -4.27
CA GLY A 272 20.41 -10.74 -4.62
C GLY A 272 19.43 -11.88 -4.93
N ASP A 273 18.15 -11.57 -5.20
CA ASP A 273 17.07 -12.52 -5.48
C ASP A 273 16.68 -13.45 -4.32
N GLU A 274 17.09 -13.12 -3.09
CA GLU A 274 16.64 -13.86 -1.90
C GLU A 274 15.28 -13.35 -1.45
N MET A 275 14.28 -14.22 -1.50
CA MET A 275 12.94 -13.90 -1.01
C MET A 275 12.85 -14.12 0.50
N ARG A 276 12.40 -13.09 1.23
CA ARG A 276 12.26 -13.07 2.69
C ARG A 276 10.85 -12.65 3.07
N LEU A 277 10.23 -13.42 3.96
CA LEU A 277 9.04 -12.98 4.68
C LEU A 277 9.46 -12.46 6.05
N MET A 278 9.21 -11.17 6.27
CA MET A 278 9.69 -10.44 7.45
C MET A 278 8.49 -10.15 8.34
N THR A 279 8.45 -10.75 9.53
CA THR A 279 7.38 -10.49 10.51
C THR A 279 7.77 -9.34 11.45
N PHE A 280 6.79 -8.58 11.92
CA PHE A 280 7.03 -7.43 12.79
C PHE A 280 5.82 -7.08 13.67
N GLY A 281 6.05 -6.19 14.64
CA GLY A 281 5.05 -5.72 15.58
C GLY A 281 4.69 -6.74 16.68
N GLU A 282 3.66 -6.41 17.44
CA GLU A 282 3.20 -7.16 18.59
C GLU A 282 2.69 -8.53 18.14
N GLY A 283 3.16 -9.57 18.82
CA GLY A 283 2.79 -10.95 18.51
C GLY A 283 3.65 -11.62 17.44
N ALA A 284 4.50 -10.90 16.69
CA ALA A 284 5.38 -11.50 15.68
C ALA A 284 6.32 -12.56 16.25
N ASP A 285 6.85 -12.35 17.47
CA ASP A 285 7.71 -13.32 18.16
C ASP A 285 7.07 -14.71 18.36
N ARG A 286 5.74 -14.80 18.32
CA ARG A 286 5.04 -16.09 18.41
C ARG A 286 5.26 -16.97 17.18
N MET A 287 5.65 -16.39 16.05
CA MET A 287 6.02 -17.13 14.84
C MET A 287 7.42 -17.76 14.91
N ARG A 288 8.14 -17.63 16.03
CA ARG A 288 9.50 -18.16 16.18
C ARG A 288 9.59 -19.69 16.03
N ASP A 289 8.54 -20.40 16.40
CA ASP A 289 8.44 -21.85 16.23
C ASP A 289 7.45 -22.24 15.11
N GLY A 290 6.96 -21.24 14.37
CA GLY A 290 5.96 -21.42 13.32
C GLY A 290 6.57 -21.65 11.95
N THR A 291 5.69 -21.74 10.96
CA THR A 291 6.04 -21.89 9.54
C THR A 291 5.18 -20.97 8.68
N VAL A 292 5.66 -20.72 7.46
CA VAL A 292 4.86 -20.11 6.39
C VAL A 292 4.85 -21.02 5.19
N THR A 293 3.68 -21.19 4.58
CA THR A 293 3.49 -21.99 3.38
C THR A 293 2.85 -21.14 2.29
N PHE A 294 3.41 -21.19 1.09
CA PHE A 294 2.86 -20.62 -0.13
C PHE A 294 2.42 -21.73 -1.08
N LEU A 295 1.33 -21.49 -1.77
CA LEU A 295 0.69 -22.39 -2.71
C LEU A 295 0.50 -21.64 -4.02
N VAL A 296 1.21 -22.09 -5.05
CA VAL A 296 1.16 -21.47 -6.38
C VAL A 296 0.69 -22.53 -7.36
N HIS A 297 -0.42 -22.25 -8.05
CA HIS A 297 -0.89 -23.12 -9.10
C HIS A 297 -0.07 -22.90 -10.37
N PRO A 298 0.45 -23.96 -11.02
CA PRO A 298 1.15 -23.82 -12.29
C PRO A 298 0.22 -23.21 -13.33
N PRO A 299 0.70 -22.28 -14.17
CA PRO A 299 -0.15 -21.64 -15.16
C PRO A 299 -0.75 -22.69 -16.11
N LYS A 300 -2.08 -22.70 -16.25
CA LYS A 300 -2.75 -23.47 -17.31
C LYS A 300 -2.60 -22.69 -18.62
N GLU A 301 -2.17 -23.38 -19.68
CA GLU A 301 -2.05 -22.76 -21.01
C GLU A 301 -3.35 -22.03 -21.40
N GLY A 302 -3.24 -20.74 -21.73
CA GLY A 302 -4.35 -19.94 -22.25
C GLY A 302 -5.33 -19.37 -21.20
N LEU A 303 -5.08 -19.53 -19.90
CA LEU A 303 -5.93 -18.95 -18.85
C LEU A 303 -5.07 -18.20 -17.82
N ALA A 304 -5.23 -16.88 -17.76
CA ALA A 304 -5.02 -16.20 -16.49
C ALA A 304 -6.08 -16.75 -15.54
N ILE A 305 -5.67 -17.45 -14.48
CA ILE A 305 -6.60 -17.99 -13.48
C ILE A 305 -7.07 -16.79 -12.64
N GLN A 306 -8.07 -16.06 -13.15
CA GLN A 306 -8.72 -14.93 -12.49
C GLN A 306 -10.14 -15.28 -12.03
N GLY A 307 -10.45 -16.58 -11.90
CA GLY A 307 -11.76 -17.04 -11.48
C GLY A 307 -11.80 -17.32 -9.98
N TYR A 308 -12.57 -16.52 -9.24
CA TYR A 308 -12.89 -16.73 -7.82
C TYR A 308 -13.35 -18.17 -7.51
N ASP A 309 -14.17 -18.75 -8.39
CA ASP A 309 -14.63 -20.14 -8.26
C ASP A 309 -13.52 -21.16 -8.52
N LEU A 310 -12.56 -20.83 -9.38
CA LEU A 310 -11.48 -21.74 -9.76
C LEU A 310 -10.41 -21.79 -8.67
N VAL A 311 -9.99 -20.67 -8.10
CA VAL A 311 -8.96 -20.62 -7.02
C VAL A 311 -9.43 -21.30 -5.73
N ARG A 312 -10.74 -21.45 -5.55
CA ARG A 312 -11.35 -22.18 -4.43
C ARG A 312 -11.71 -23.62 -4.77
N SER A 313 -11.60 -24.01 -6.03
CA SER A 313 -11.93 -25.36 -6.45
C SER A 313 -10.92 -26.34 -5.85
N GLN A 314 -11.39 -27.54 -5.50
CA GLN A 314 -10.51 -28.62 -5.08
C GLN A 314 -9.46 -28.93 -6.17
N GLU A 315 -9.83 -28.75 -7.45
CA GLU A 315 -8.90 -28.91 -8.57
C GLU A 315 -7.70 -27.96 -8.48
N TRP A 316 -7.92 -26.70 -8.09
CA TRP A 316 -6.84 -25.75 -7.91
C TRP A 316 -5.98 -26.13 -6.71
N TRP A 317 -6.60 -26.48 -5.59
CA TRP A 317 -5.86 -26.92 -4.40
C TRP A 317 -5.01 -28.16 -4.67
N ASP A 318 -5.56 -29.15 -5.38
CA ASP A 318 -4.85 -30.39 -5.74
C ASP A 318 -3.73 -30.14 -6.77
N GLY A 319 -3.87 -29.09 -7.59
CA GLY A 319 -2.89 -28.70 -8.60
C GLY A 319 -1.79 -27.76 -8.09
N ALA A 320 -1.96 -27.16 -6.91
CA ALA A 320 -1.04 -26.16 -6.37
C ALA A 320 0.29 -26.79 -5.92
N THR A 321 1.39 -26.14 -6.28
CA THR A 321 2.72 -26.50 -5.77
C THR A 321 2.96 -25.80 -4.44
N ARG A 322 3.44 -26.57 -3.45
CA ARG A 322 3.74 -26.10 -2.09
C ARG A 322 5.19 -25.63 -1.96
N TYR A 323 5.36 -24.43 -1.41
CA TYR A 323 6.64 -23.82 -1.09
C TYR A 323 6.65 -23.42 0.39
N GLU A 324 7.60 -23.93 1.15
CA GLU A 324 7.70 -23.68 2.59
C GLU A 324 8.86 -22.76 2.91
N GLY A 325 8.63 -21.79 3.80
CA GLY A 325 9.67 -20.90 4.28
C GLY A 325 10.46 -21.52 5.42
N GLU A 326 11.79 -21.37 5.39
CA GLU A 326 12.69 -21.80 6.46
C GLU A 326 13.00 -20.62 7.39
N LEU A 327 12.89 -20.83 8.70
CA LEU A 327 13.24 -19.80 9.67
C LEU A 327 14.74 -19.45 9.57
N VAL A 328 15.01 -18.16 9.48
CA VAL A 328 16.35 -17.58 9.48
C VAL A 328 16.79 -17.32 10.91
N ILE A 329 18.07 -17.53 11.19
CA ILE A 329 18.64 -17.27 12.53
C ILE A 329 18.51 -15.79 12.90
N ASP A 330 18.72 -14.90 11.93
CA ASP A 330 18.62 -13.46 12.10
C ASP A 330 17.17 -12.99 12.02
N THR A 331 16.81 -12.01 12.85
CA THR A 331 15.51 -11.37 12.81
C THR A 331 15.44 -10.34 11.68
N CYS A 332 14.24 -10.17 11.12
CA CYS A 332 13.97 -9.13 10.12
C CYS A 332 12.90 -8.21 10.70
N LEU A 333 13.13 -6.90 10.70
CA LEU A 333 12.18 -5.90 11.21
C LEU A 333 11.70 -6.16 12.66
N GLY A 334 12.54 -6.82 13.47
CA GLY A 334 12.29 -7.08 14.88
C GLY A 334 11.56 -8.38 15.20
N GLY A 335 11.01 -9.06 14.20
CA GLY A 335 10.39 -10.38 14.36
C GLY A 335 11.16 -11.52 13.69
N PRO A 336 10.66 -12.76 13.84
CA PRO A 336 11.08 -13.91 13.04
C PRO A 336 11.08 -13.62 11.53
N CYS A 337 12.05 -14.19 10.83
CA CYS A 337 12.22 -14.02 9.39
C CYS A 337 12.26 -15.37 8.71
N PHE A 338 11.60 -15.52 7.56
CA PHE A 338 11.56 -16.78 6.82
C PHE A 338 12.20 -16.60 5.46
N ALA A 339 13.16 -17.47 5.13
CA ALA A 339 13.72 -17.61 3.80
C ALA A 339 12.77 -18.44 2.94
N MET A 340 12.30 -17.87 1.83
CA MET A 340 11.51 -18.63 0.87
C MET A 340 12.44 -19.30 -0.15
N PRO A 341 12.07 -20.49 -0.68
CA PRO A 341 12.86 -21.17 -1.68
C PRO A 341 12.89 -20.34 -2.97
N ALA A 342 14.04 -20.28 -3.65
CA ALA A 342 14.19 -19.53 -4.90
C ALA A 342 13.16 -19.94 -5.99
N ALA A 343 12.75 -21.21 -5.99
CA ALA A 343 11.72 -21.73 -6.89
C ALA A 343 10.36 -21.03 -6.72
N LEU A 344 10.05 -20.47 -5.55
CA LEU A 344 8.82 -19.69 -5.36
C LEU A 344 8.86 -18.39 -6.17
N LEU A 345 9.98 -17.65 -6.11
CA LEU A 345 10.15 -16.42 -6.90
C LEU A 345 10.05 -16.73 -8.40
N GLU A 346 10.68 -17.81 -8.85
CA GLU A 346 10.58 -18.25 -10.25
C GLU A 346 9.13 -18.57 -10.64
N ALA A 347 8.39 -19.32 -9.80
CA ALA A 347 7.00 -19.65 -10.05
C ALA A 347 6.11 -18.41 -10.14
N LEU A 348 6.26 -17.46 -9.21
CA LEU A 348 5.49 -16.21 -9.22
C LEU A 348 5.84 -15.35 -10.44
N ALA A 349 7.13 -15.18 -10.73
CA ALA A 349 7.59 -14.30 -11.80
C ALA A 349 7.35 -14.84 -13.21
N THR A 350 7.20 -16.16 -13.40
CA THR A 350 6.99 -16.79 -14.73
C THR A 350 5.52 -17.00 -15.07
N ALA A 351 4.63 -17.04 -14.08
CA ALA A 351 3.19 -17.10 -14.31
C ALA A 351 2.67 -15.81 -15.00
N PRO A 352 1.54 -15.87 -15.73
CA PRO A 352 0.88 -14.68 -16.27
C PRO A 352 0.66 -13.62 -15.19
N SER A 353 0.81 -12.34 -15.56
CA SER A 353 0.56 -11.24 -14.63
C SER A 353 -0.89 -11.28 -14.11
N GLY A 354 -1.07 -11.13 -12.80
CA GLY A 354 -2.35 -11.25 -12.12
C GLY A 354 -2.76 -12.68 -11.79
N THR A 355 -1.80 -13.62 -11.78
CA THR A 355 -2.02 -14.95 -11.22
C THR A 355 -2.07 -14.85 -9.70
N GLU A 356 -3.14 -15.41 -9.13
CA GLU A 356 -3.33 -15.49 -7.69
C GLU A 356 -2.47 -16.63 -7.10
N TYR A 357 -1.86 -16.38 -5.95
CA TYR A 357 -1.26 -17.38 -5.08
C TYR A 357 -1.94 -17.37 -3.72
N ARG A 358 -1.84 -18.49 -2.99
CA ARG A 358 -2.37 -18.61 -1.63
C ARG A 358 -1.22 -18.75 -0.65
N PHE A 359 -1.39 -18.25 0.57
CA PHE A 359 -0.41 -18.45 1.62
C PHE A 359 -1.06 -18.47 3.00
N PHE A 360 -0.39 -19.11 3.95
CA PHE A 360 -0.84 -19.14 5.33
C PHE A 360 0.34 -19.31 6.27
N PHE A 361 0.12 -18.90 7.51
CA PHE A 361 1.04 -19.09 8.61
C PHE A 361 0.51 -20.19 9.54
N SER A 362 1.42 -20.91 10.17
CA SER A 362 1.12 -21.93 11.17
C SER A 362 1.98 -21.69 12.40
N ASP A 363 1.41 -21.84 13.60
CA ASP A 363 2.16 -21.82 14.85
C ASP A 363 2.83 -23.15 15.18
N GLN A 364 2.60 -24.17 14.35
CA GLN A 364 3.22 -25.47 14.45
C GLN A 364 4.42 -25.58 13.50
N PRO A 365 5.56 -26.13 13.97
CA PRO A 365 6.79 -26.27 13.17
C PRO A 365 6.66 -27.31 12.05
N GLU A 366 5.74 -28.27 12.19
CA GLU A 366 5.45 -29.28 11.15
C GLU A 366 4.41 -28.79 10.12
N GLY A 367 3.83 -27.60 10.33
CA GLY A 367 2.75 -27.08 9.50
C GLY A 367 1.49 -27.95 9.55
N PHE A 368 0.65 -27.82 8.52
CA PHE A 368 -0.53 -28.67 8.33
C PHE A 368 -0.31 -29.61 7.14
N GLU A 369 -0.60 -30.91 7.30
CA GLU A 369 -0.54 -31.90 6.21
C GLU A 369 -1.60 -31.66 5.13
N THR A 370 -2.77 -31.15 5.51
CA THR A 370 -3.86 -30.77 4.59
C THR A 370 -4.14 -29.28 4.71
N VAL A 371 -4.22 -28.59 3.57
CA VAL A 371 -4.54 -27.16 3.54
C VAL A 371 -5.97 -26.95 4.07
N PRO A 372 -6.17 -26.16 5.13
CA PRO A 372 -7.50 -25.92 5.67
C PRO A 372 -8.33 -25.06 4.72
N ASP A 373 -9.61 -25.37 4.58
CA ASP A 373 -10.60 -24.42 4.07
C ASP A 373 -10.93 -23.44 5.20
N ASP A 374 -10.08 -22.41 5.36
CA ASP A 374 -10.07 -21.51 6.51
C ASP A 374 -9.86 -20.05 6.07
N PRO A 375 -10.58 -19.08 6.66
CA PRO A 375 -10.45 -17.66 6.33
C PRO A 375 -9.03 -17.12 6.41
N ARG A 376 -8.20 -17.74 7.25
CA ARG A 376 -6.84 -17.31 7.51
C ARG A 376 -5.89 -17.69 6.37
N VAL A 377 -6.34 -18.47 5.40
CA VAL A 377 -5.60 -18.70 4.15
C VAL A 377 -5.75 -17.49 3.23
N GLN A 378 -4.67 -16.73 3.13
CA GLN A 378 -4.59 -15.47 2.42
C GLN A 378 -4.39 -15.66 0.93
N SER A 379 -4.78 -14.66 0.15
CA SER A 379 -4.48 -14.56 -1.29
C SER A 379 -3.51 -13.41 -1.54
N GLY A 380 -2.70 -13.54 -2.58
CA GLY A 380 -1.94 -12.44 -3.15
C GLY A 380 -1.82 -12.59 -4.67
N TRP A 381 -1.30 -11.56 -5.34
CA TRP A 381 -1.14 -11.54 -6.79
C TRP A 381 0.31 -11.34 -7.20
N ASN A 382 0.72 -12.04 -8.26
CA ASN A 382 2.10 -12.03 -8.72
C ASN A 382 2.52 -10.77 -9.51
N TYR A 383 1.67 -9.73 -9.64
CA TYR A 383 1.96 -8.54 -10.46
C TYR A 383 3.36 -7.97 -10.20
N LYS A 384 3.69 -7.75 -8.91
CA LYS A 384 4.98 -7.17 -8.50
C LYS A 384 6.17 -8.07 -8.82
N ALA A 385 6.01 -9.39 -8.74
CA ALA A 385 7.07 -10.34 -9.11
C ALA A 385 7.31 -10.36 -10.63
N VAL A 386 6.23 -10.31 -11.42
CA VAL A 386 6.29 -10.23 -12.88
C VAL A 386 6.92 -8.92 -13.34
N TYR A 387 6.48 -7.78 -12.78
CA TYR A 387 7.05 -6.47 -13.09
C TYR A 387 8.53 -6.40 -12.72
N ARG A 388 8.91 -6.90 -11.54
CA ARG A 388 10.32 -6.98 -11.16
C ARG A 388 11.17 -7.71 -12.20
N ARG A 389 10.71 -8.87 -12.68
CA ARG A 389 11.40 -9.64 -13.73
C ARG A 389 11.52 -8.83 -15.03
N GLU A 390 10.44 -8.19 -15.46
CA GLU A 390 10.40 -7.39 -16.68
C GLU A 390 11.35 -6.20 -16.61
N MET A 391 11.38 -5.52 -15.46
CA MET A 391 12.29 -4.42 -15.20
C MET A 391 13.76 -4.84 -15.21
N LEU A 392 14.09 -5.94 -14.54
CA LEU A 392 15.46 -6.47 -14.54
C LEU A 392 15.90 -6.88 -15.95
N ALA A 393 14.98 -7.42 -16.76
CA ALA A 393 15.25 -7.74 -18.16
C ALA A 393 15.45 -6.48 -19.03
N ALA A 394 14.81 -5.36 -18.68
CA ALA A 394 14.98 -4.07 -19.33
C ALA A 394 16.26 -3.32 -18.91
N GLY A 395 16.92 -3.76 -17.83
CA GLY A 395 18.16 -3.16 -17.31
C GLY A 395 17.94 -1.99 -16.34
N SER A 396 16.82 -1.99 -15.61
CA SER A 396 16.32 -0.89 -14.75
C SER A 396 16.36 -1.14 -13.25
#